data_AF-A0A3M1S0K0-F1
#
_entry.id   AF-A0A3M1S0K0-F1
#
_cell.length_a   1.000
_cell.length_b   1.000
_cell.length_c   1.000
_cell.angle_alpha   90.00
_cell.angle_beta   90.00
_cell.angle_gamma   90.00
#
_symmetry.space_group_name_H-M   'P 1'
#
loop_
_entity.id
_entity.type
_entity.pdbx_description
1 polymer ?
#
loop_
_entity_poly.entity_id
_entity_poly.type
_entity_poly.pdbx_seq_one_letter_code
_entity_poly.pdbx_strand_id
1 'polypeptide(L)'
;MKRSLIIFSLLLILVTPLLSYAKEDIPLAGEQQEMEKKPGGIKPCLISIFIGPRAAFEYNEGRKIRTSEKFCLTVILSPIVKLLDGIDAYKGKTMSEIVVEEDLDEKAIKEQMEKK
;
A
#
# COMPACT_ATOMS: atom_id res chain seq x y z
N MET A 1 17.77 -31.45 0.54
CA MET A 1 16.35 -31.19 0.14
C MET A 1 15.43 -30.86 1.31
N LYS A 2 15.41 -31.64 2.41
CA LYS A 2 14.45 -31.43 3.53
C LYS A 2 14.52 -30.06 4.22
N ARG A 3 15.71 -29.46 4.36
CA ARG A 3 15.89 -28.12 4.97
C ARG A 3 15.32 -26.98 4.12
N SER A 4 15.43 -27.07 2.79
CA SER A 4 14.84 -26.08 1.87
C SER A 4 13.31 -26.10 1.94
N LEU A 5 12.72 -27.31 2.01
CA LEU A 5 11.27 -27.47 2.12
C LEU A 5 10.69 -26.87 3.42
N ILE A 6 11.43 -27.00 4.53
CA ILE A 6 11.04 -26.43 5.83
C ILE A 6 11.09 -24.90 5.81
N ILE A 7 12.10 -24.30 5.17
CA ILE A 7 12.21 -22.85 5.03
C ILE A 7 11.07 -22.30 4.18
N PHE A 8 10.75 -22.95 3.06
CA PHE A 8 9.60 -22.56 2.23
C PHE A 8 8.26 -22.69 2.96
N SER A 9 8.08 -23.76 3.74
CA SER A 9 6.89 -23.95 4.57
C SER A 9 6.74 -22.88 5.66
N LEU A 10 7.83 -22.52 6.36
CA LEU A 10 7.82 -21.46 7.37
C LEU A 10 7.56 -20.09 6.76
N LEU A 11 8.13 -19.81 5.58
CA LEU A 11 7.87 -18.60 4.81
C LEU A 11 6.38 -18.52 4.43
N LEU A 12 5.79 -19.63 3.99
CA LEU A 12 4.36 -19.69 3.64
C LEU A 12 3.45 -19.45 4.86
N ILE A 13 3.81 -20.04 6.02
CA ILE A 13 3.07 -19.89 7.29
C ILE A 13 3.20 -18.46 7.86
N LEU A 14 4.30 -17.75 7.58
CA LEU A 14 4.45 -16.33 7.92
C LEU A 14 3.65 -15.41 6.98
N VAL A 15 3.50 -15.79 5.70
CA VAL A 15 2.79 -15.00 4.68
C VAL A 15 1.27 -15.14 4.79
N THR A 16 0.74 -16.27 5.25
CA THR A 16 -0.71 -16.51 5.39
C THR A 16 -1.44 -15.55 6.34
N PRO A 17 -0.96 -15.22 7.56
CA PRO A 17 -1.63 -14.24 8.42
C PRO A 17 -1.58 -12.82 7.85
N LEU A 18 -0.54 -12.48 7.08
CA LEU A 18 -0.43 -11.20 6.35
C LEU A 18 -1.45 -11.08 5.22
N LEU A 19 -1.72 -12.18 4.51
CA LEU A 19 -2.76 -12.23 3.48
C LEU A 19 -4.17 -12.07 4.07
N SER A 20 -4.39 -12.59 5.29
CA SER A 20 -5.63 -12.38 6.05
C SER A 20 -5.79 -10.92 6.43
N TYR A 21 -4.71 -10.27 6.89
CA TYR A 21 -4.69 -8.86 7.26
C TYR A 21 -4.93 -7.92 6.06
N ALA A 22 -4.42 -8.28 4.89
CA ALA A 22 -4.66 -7.55 3.64
C ALA A 22 -6.14 -7.54 3.21
N LYS A 23 -6.92 -8.54 3.66
CA LYS A 23 -8.30 -8.75 3.23
C LYS A 23 -9.31 -8.01 4.09
N GLU A 24 -8.99 -7.66 5.33
CA GLU A 24 -9.96 -7.11 6.28
C GLU A 24 -9.91 -5.58 6.48
N ASP A 25 -8.77 -4.90 6.22
CA ASP A 25 -8.63 -3.50 6.69
C ASP A 25 -8.02 -2.48 5.72
N ILE A 26 -7.68 -2.84 4.48
CA ILE A 26 -7.08 -1.88 3.52
C ILE A 26 -8.14 -1.49 2.49
N PRO A 27 -8.84 -0.35 2.63
CA PRO A 27 -9.88 0.06 1.69
C PRO A 27 -9.29 0.28 0.29
N LEU A 28 -9.93 -0.28 -0.74
CA LEU A 28 -9.48 -0.09 -2.13
C LEU A 28 -9.66 1.35 -2.59
N ALA A 29 -8.91 1.74 -3.63
CA ALA A 29 -9.22 2.92 -4.43
C ALA A 29 -10.71 2.86 -4.80
N GLY A 30 -11.49 3.84 -4.33
CA GLY A 30 -12.95 3.90 -4.45
C GLY A 30 -13.76 3.62 -3.17
N GLU A 31 -13.21 3.01 -2.12
CA GLU A 31 -13.89 2.88 -0.81
C GLU A 31 -13.44 4.01 0.13
N GLN A 32 -14.33 4.94 0.45
CA GLN A 32 -14.09 5.92 1.50
C GLN A 32 -14.27 5.27 2.86
N GLN A 33 -13.20 5.19 3.66
CA GLN A 33 -13.37 5.00 5.10
C GLN A 33 -13.44 6.36 5.77
N GLU A 34 -14.54 6.64 6.47
CA GLU A 34 -14.52 7.51 7.64
C GLU A 34 -13.73 6.77 8.74
N MET A 35 -12.41 6.59 8.56
CA MET A 35 -11.59 6.12 9.67
C MET A 35 -11.54 7.24 10.71
N GLU A 36 -12.18 6.98 11.84
CA GLU A 36 -11.99 7.76 13.07
C GLU A 36 -10.47 7.90 13.29
N LYS A 37 -9.96 9.13 13.13
CA LYS A 37 -8.53 9.45 13.15
C LYS A 37 -7.88 8.99 14.46
N LYS A 38 -7.35 7.76 14.47
CA LYS A 38 -6.46 7.27 15.52
C LYS A 38 -5.07 7.11 14.91
N PRO A 39 -4.32 8.22 14.77
CA PRO A 39 -2.95 8.15 14.27
C PRO A 39 -2.11 7.26 15.20
N GLY A 40 -1.34 6.37 14.61
CA GLY A 40 -0.41 5.46 15.26
C GLY A 40 -0.89 4.03 15.42
N GLY A 41 -0.06 3.21 16.08
CA GLY A 41 -0.37 1.83 16.42
C GLY A 41 0.40 0.77 15.62
N ILE A 42 0.04 -0.49 15.86
CA ILE A 42 0.73 -1.64 15.27
C ILE A 42 0.42 -1.75 13.77
N LYS A 43 -0.80 -1.33 13.36
CA LYS A 43 -1.27 -1.38 11.97
C LYS A 43 -0.34 -0.61 11.00
N PRO A 44 -0.08 0.71 11.18
CA PRO A 44 0.85 1.44 10.31
C PRO A 44 2.30 0.94 10.40
N CYS A 45 2.73 0.42 11.56
CA CYS A 45 4.07 -0.16 11.71
C CYS A 45 4.27 -1.39 10.80
N LEU A 46 3.30 -2.31 10.76
CA LEU A 46 3.35 -3.47 9.88
C LEU A 46 3.31 -3.06 8.41
N ILE A 47 2.46 -2.10 8.04
CA ILE A 47 2.42 -1.54 6.68
C ILE A 47 3.79 -0.96 6.30
N SER A 48 4.48 -0.28 7.21
CA SER A 48 5.80 0.29 6.96
C SER A 48 6.85 -0.78 6.66
N ILE A 49 6.77 -1.93 7.33
CA ILE A 49 7.73 -3.03 7.19
C ILE A 49 7.51 -3.78 5.87
N PHE A 50 6.26 -4.07 5.52
CA PHE A 50 5.93 -4.96 4.40
C PHE A 50 5.66 -4.24 3.09
N ILE A 51 5.05 -3.05 3.13
CA ILE A 51 4.66 -2.30 1.94
C ILE A 51 5.63 -1.14 1.73
N GLY A 52 5.88 -0.37 2.79
CA GLY A 52 6.88 0.69 2.81
C GLY A 52 6.45 1.90 3.64
N PRO A 53 7.41 2.79 3.98
CA PRO A 53 7.18 3.92 4.87
C PRO A 53 6.16 4.92 4.32
N ARG A 54 6.10 5.09 2.99
CA ARG A 54 5.12 5.97 2.33
C ARG A 54 3.69 5.48 2.52
N ALA A 55 3.39 4.22 2.20
CA ALA A 55 2.06 3.64 2.40
C ALA A 55 1.62 3.66 3.88
N ALA A 56 2.56 3.48 4.81
CA ALA A 56 2.29 3.59 6.24
C ALA A 56 1.88 5.01 6.65
N PHE A 57 2.54 6.02 6.09
CA PHE A 57 2.19 7.41 6.30
C PHE A 57 0.80 7.73 5.75
N GLU A 58 0.49 7.31 4.52
CA GLU A 58 -0.84 7.47 3.92
C GLU A 58 -1.94 6.85 4.78
N TYR A 59 -1.74 5.59 5.21
CA TYR A 59 -2.68 4.90 6.09
C TYR A 59 -2.86 5.60 7.43
N ASN A 60 -1.77 6.11 8.02
CA ASN A 60 -1.80 6.82 9.29
C ASN A 60 -2.56 8.15 9.21
N GLU A 61 -2.53 8.79 8.05
CA GLU A 61 -3.29 10.02 7.75
C GLU A 61 -4.74 9.74 7.33
N GLY A 62 -5.15 8.47 7.27
CA GLY A 62 -6.48 8.05 6.82
C GLY A 62 -6.69 8.17 5.31
N ARG A 63 -5.61 8.24 4.52
CA ARG A 63 -5.65 8.26 3.05
C ARG A 63 -5.59 6.84 2.48
N LYS A 64 -6.12 6.66 1.27
CA LYS A 64 -6.12 5.35 0.60
C LYS A 64 -4.69 4.98 0.17
N ILE A 65 -4.31 3.72 0.41
CA ILE A 65 -3.04 3.16 -0.10
C ILE A 65 -3.22 2.78 -1.57
N ARG A 66 -2.15 2.98 -2.37
CA ARG A 66 -2.15 2.69 -3.80
C ARG A 66 -2.48 1.22 -4.08
N THR A 67 -3.22 0.95 -5.14
CA THR A 67 -3.62 -0.44 -5.45
C THR A 67 -2.40 -1.32 -5.74
N SER A 68 -1.40 -0.78 -6.44
CA SER A 68 -0.12 -1.45 -6.70
C SER A 68 0.64 -1.81 -5.41
N GLU A 69 0.64 -0.92 -4.43
CA GLU A 69 1.33 -1.09 -3.14
C GLU A 69 0.74 -2.22 -2.30
N LYS A 70 -0.57 -2.52 -2.42
CA LYS A 70 -1.18 -3.67 -1.72
C LYS A 70 -0.63 -5.01 -2.20
N PHE A 71 -0.23 -5.12 -3.47
CA PHE A 71 0.37 -6.35 -4.00
C PHE A 71 1.80 -6.59 -3.47
N CYS A 72 2.41 -5.57 -2.87
CA CYS A 72 3.75 -5.63 -2.27
C CYS A 72 3.81 -6.53 -1.01
N LEU A 73 2.66 -6.90 -0.44
CA LEU A 73 2.53 -7.85 0.68
C LEU A 73 3.11 -9.24 0.40
N THR A 74 3.23 -9.61 -0.87
CA THR A 74 3.95 -10.84 -1.24
C THR A 74 5.42 -10.52 -1.49
N VAL A 75 6.31 -11.17 -0.74
CA VAL A 75 7.78 -11.01 -0.83
C VAL A 75 8.28 -11.16 -2.28
N ILE A 76 7.56 -11.92 -3.11
CA ILE A 76 7.88 -12.18 -4.52
C ILE A 76 7.47 -11.02 -5.44
N LEU A 77 6.32 -10.38 -5.22
CA LEU A 77 5.84 -9.26 -6.07
C LEU A 77 6.41 -7.90 -5.64
N SER A 78 6.91 -7.77 -4.42
CA SER A 78 7.50 -6.53 -3.90
C SER A 78 8.53 -5.85 -4.83
N PRO A 79 9.54 -6.55 -5.39
CA PRO A 79 10.48 -5.92 -6.32
C PRO A 79 9.83 -5.47 -7.64
N ILE A 80 8.79 -6.16 -8.11
CA ILE A 80 8.07 -5.81 -9.35
C ILE A 80 7.27 -4.53 -9.16
N VAL A 81 6.56 -4.40 -8.03
CA VAL A 81 5.78 -3.20 -7.71
C VAL A 81 6.69 -1.98 -7.61
N LYS A 82 7.83 -2.10 -6.93
CA LYS A 82 8.83 -1.01 -6.83
C LYS A 82 9.39 -0.60 -8.19
N LEU A 83 9.50 -1.55 -9.12
CA LEU A 83 9.94 -1.25 -10.49
C LEU A 83 8.86 -0.48 -11.27
N LEU A 84 7.57 -0.79 -11.06
CA LEU A 84 6.46 -0.03 -11.65
C LEU A 84 6.43 1.41 -11.13
N ASP A 85 6.61 1.62 -9.83
CA ASP A 85 6.72 2.96 -9.25
C ASP A 85 7.92 3.72 -9.82
N GLY A 86 9.04 3.02 -10.06
CA GLY A 86 10.21 3.58 -10.75
C GLY A 86 9.93 3.98 -12.20
N ILE A 87 9.09 3.23 -12.92
CA ILE A 87 8.66 3.57 -14.29
C ILE A 87 7.74 4.79 -14.29
N ASP A 88 6.80 4.87 -13.34
CA ASP A 88 5.94 6.04 -13.18
C ASP A 88 6.78 7.30 -12.90
N ALA A 89 7.76 7.19 -11.99
CA ALA A 89 8.70 8.27 -11.71
C ALA A 89 9.56 8.64 -12.93
N TYR A 90 10.03 7.65 -13.71
CA TYR A 90 10.80 7.88 -14.94
C TYR A 90 9.98 8.59 -16.03
N LYS A 91 8.68 8.29 -16.13
CA LYS A 91 7.74 8.99 -17.02
C LYS A 91 7.40 10.40 -16.54
N GLY A 92 7.93 10.82 -15.39
CA GLY A 92 7.66 12.12 -14.79
C GLY A 92 6.29 12.21 -14.14
N LYS A 93 5.59 11.09 -13.93
CA LYS A 93 4.29 11.10 -13.24
C LYS A 93 4.50 11.57 -11.81
N THR A 94 3.81 12.64 -11.46
CA THR A 94 3.89 13.18 -10.10
C THR A 94 2.93 12.46 -9.18
N MET A 95 3.23 12.45 -7.88
CA MET A 95 2.32 11.86 -6.90
C MET A 95 0.93 12.51 -6.92
N SER A 96 0.85 13.79 -7.25
CA SER A 96 -0.41 14.53 -7.42
C SER A 96 -1.26 13.96 -8.55
N GLU A 97 -0.65 13.64 -9.69
CA GLU A 97 -1.35 13.05 -10.84
C GLU A 97 -1.84 11.64 -10.51
N ILE A 98 -1.02 10.84 -9.82
CA ILE A 98 -1.36 9.50 -9.37
C ILE A 98 -2.55 9.52 -8.40
N VAL A 99 -2.59 10.48 -7.47
CA VAL A 99 -3.70 10.64 -6.52
C VAL A 99 -5.02 10.90 -7.23
N VAL A 100 -4.98 11.68 -8.32
CA VAL A 100 -6.16 11.97 -9.15
C VAL A 100 -6.53 10.78 -10.03
N GLU A 101 -5.56 10.12 -10.66
CA GLU A 101 -5.80 8.93 -11.51
C GLU A 101 -6.38 7.75 -10.73
N GLU A 102 -5.93 7.55 -9.49
CA GLU A 102 -6.30 6.40 -8.66
C GLU A 102 -7.30 6.72 -7.54
N ASP A 103 -7.90 7.92 -7.53
CA ASP A 103 -8.89 8.33 -6.53
C ASP A 103 -8.44 8.08 -5.08
N LEU A 104 -7.21 8.51 -4.75
CA LEU A 104 -6.56 8.17 -3.48
C LEU A 104 -6.95 9.13 -2.33
N ASP A 105 -7.25 10.38 -2.65
CA ASP A 105 -7.63 11.42 -1.68
C ASP A 105 -8.54 12.48 -2.32
N GLU A 106 -9.82 12.48 -1.92
CA GLU A 106 -10.81 13.42 -2.42
C GLU A 106 -10.50 14.89 -2.12
N LYS A 107 -9.84 15.18 -1.00
CA LYS A 107 -9.47 16.56 -0.64
C LYS A 107 -8.40 17.06 -1.60
N ALA A 108 -7.36 16.26 -1.79
CA ALA A 108 -6.30 16.57 -2.75
C ALA A 108 -6.85 16.69 -4.18
N ILE A 109 -7.81 15.86 -4.58
CA ILE A 109 -8.46 15.92 -5.90
C ILE A 109 -9.21 17.24 -6.10
N LYS A 110 -10.01 17.66 -5.10
CA LYS A 110 -10.73 18.94 -5.16
C LYS A 110 -9.77 20.13 -5.28
N GLU A 111 -8.71 20.14 -4.47
CA GLU A 111 -7.69 21.19 -4.52
C GLU A 111 -6.91 21.25 -5.85
N GLN A 112 -6.70 20.10 -6.51
CA GLN A 112 -6.04 20.02 -7.82
C GLN A 112 -6.96 20.51 -8.94
N MET A 113 -8.26 20.24 -8.86
CA MET A 113 -9.24 20.70 -9.85
C MET A 113 -9.52 22.21 -9.75
N GLU A 114 -9.49 22.78 -8.54
CA GLU A 114 -9.67 24.24 -8.35
C GLU A 114 -8.46 25.08 -8.81
N LYS A 115 -7.27 24.47 -8.91
CA LYS A 115 -6.03 25.14 -9.34
C LYS A 115 -5.81 25.12 -10.86
N LYS A 116 -6.67 24.43 -11.61
CA LYS A 116 -6.60 24.28 -13.07
C LYS A 116 -7.57 25.22 -13.77
#